data_AF-E3N9P0-F1
#
_entry.id   AF-E3N9P0-F1
#
_cell.length_a   1.000
_cell.length_b   1.000
_cell.length_c   1.000
_cell.angle_alpha   90.00
_cell.angle_beta   90.00
_cell.angle_gamma   90.00
#
_symmetry.space_group_name_H-M   'P 1'
#
loop_
_entity.id
_entity.type
_entity.pdbx_description
1 polymer ?
#
loop_
_entity_poly.entity_id
_entity_poly.type
_entity_poly.pdbx_seq_one_letter_code
_entity_poly.pdbx_strand_id
1 'polypeptide(L)'
;MNISLQQHDVLTKFYEKNPVPDRQQRESIAKSYGMSNVEVESWFSKCQVVGPEELWQEIMLEIIKLQEEWASNEPFTAHKHKTLTKFYKTNPTPDYDQREIIRKSVELTNVEVDLWFFMCRKMGPDAFWLEFGEEAEIEKEKDQKEQLETMLQSNSKKKLEEQVENGKKENEELRKIIAQQAEELKESKNLIADKNAEIQCLIKNSVKDQVNAQQDQAANLTTMANIQQSIPARLLNVEKELARVSLQQKAFEEAELKKENERLKEQKKELEAILQCKKKLEVQVENKTKENEELSLLLKENNNKIVAMTQRNEEQAAELKKFKNLLAGIQNLTSLQHGVQDAVNAQQEQIAKLLNIFKENCSTGLRCWSFEDIQGSSSLHPPIKVPEDSD
;
A
#
# COMPACT_ATOMS: atom_id res chain seq x y z
N MET A 1 31.16 -1.94 -27.13
CA MET A 1 31.65 -0.61 -27.61
C MET A 1 30.82 0.46 -26.94
N ASN A 2 31.42 1.51 -26.35
CA ASN A 2 30.72 2.43 -25.43
C ASN A 2 30.51 3.82 -26.05
N ILE A 3 29.61 3.92 -27.04
CA ILE A 3 29.29 5.19 -27.69
C ILE A 3 27.82 5.56 -27.51
N SER A 4 27.52 6.84 -27.30
CA SER A 4 26.16 7.40 -27.23
C SER A 4 25.47 7.42 -28.60
N LEU A 5 24.14 7.58 -28.63
CA LEU A 5 23.41 7.76 -29.91
C LEU A 5 23.89 9.02 -30.62
N GLN A 6 24.07 10.11 -29.87
CA GLN A 6 24.63 11.34 -30.40
C GLN A 6 26.05 11.16 -30.96
N GLN A 7 26.91 10.40 -30.26
CA GLN A 7 28.26 10.08 -30.76
C GLN A 7 28.19 9.19 -32.00
N HIS A 8 27.27 8.23 -32.04
CA HIS A 8 27.02 7.41 -33.22
C HIS A 8 26.60 8.25 -34.42
N ASP A 9 25.60 9.13 -34.27
CA ASP A 9 25.12 10.01 -35.36
C ASP A 9 26.22 10.91 -35.89
N VAL A 10 27.07 11.43 -35.00
CA VAL A 10 28.23 12.25 -35.36
C VAL A 10 29.24 11.41 -36.13
N LEU A 11 29.58 10.22 -35.64
CA LEU A 11 30.51 9.32 -36.30
C LEU A 11 30.00 8.88 -37.67
N THR A 12 28.70 8.61 -37.81
CA THR A 12 28.03 8.31 -39.09
C THR A 12 28.19 9.46 -40.08
N LYS A 13 27.99 10.72 -39.66
CA LYS A 13 28.23 11.90 -40.51
C LYS A 13 29.70 12.06 -40.94
N PHE A 14 30.65 11.66 -40.09
CA PHE A 14 32.07 11.65 -40.46
C PHE A 14 32.38 10.50 -41.42
N TYR A 15 31.77 9.33 -41.20
CA TYR A 15 31.92 8.14 -42.02
C TYR A 15 31.42 8.35 -43.45
N GLU A 16 30.28 9.01 -43.62
CA GLU A 16 29.74 9.38 -44.94
C GLU A 16 30.72 10.25 -45.75
N LYS A 17 31.52 11.09 -45.07
CA LYS A 17 32.48 11.99 -45.71
C LYS A 17 33.84 11.34 -45.93
N ASN A 18 34.30 10.56 -44.95
CA ASN A 18 35.56 9.83 -45.01
C ASN A 18 35.46 8.52 -44.19
N PRO A 19 35.24 7.37 -44.85
CA PRO A 19 35.15 6.08 -44.17
C PRO A 19 36.46 5.59 -43.54
N VAL A 20 37.61 6.18 -43.92
CA VAL A 20 38.95 5.81 -43.43
C VAL A 20 39.67 7.06 -42.93
N PRO A 21 39.25 7.63 -41.78
CA PRO A 21 39.89 8.81 -41.23
C PRO A 21 41.31 8.51 -40.80
N ASP A 22 42.24 9.44 -41.09
CA ASP A 22 43.61 9.33 -40.62
C ASP A 22 43.71 9.52 -39.10
N ARG A 23 44.90 9.30 -38.54
CA ARG A 23 45.12 9.39 -37.08
C ARG A 23 44.76 10.77 -36.52
N GLN A 24 45.11 11.86 -37.22
CA GLN A 24 44.84 13.22 -36.75
C GLN A 24 43.34 13.52 -36.76
N GLN A 25 42.63 13.04 -37.78
CA GLN A 25 41.18 13.14 -37.87
C GLN A 25 40.50 12.36 -36.73
N ARG A 26 40.94 11.13 -36.45
CA ARG A 26 40.42 10.34 -35.32
C ARG A 26 40.67 11.01 -33.97
N GLU A 27 41.86 11.55 -33.73
CA GLU A 27 42.20 12.28 -32.50
C GLU A 27 41.36 13.56 -32.34
N SER A 28 41.09 14.27 -33.45
CA SER A 28 40.24 15.46 -33.46
C SER A 28 38.77 15.13 -33.13
N ILE A 29 38.22 14.07 -33.73
CA ILE A 29 36.86 13.58 -33.44
C ILE A 29 36.75 13.14 -31.98
N ALA A 30 37.71 12.33 -31.52
CA ALA A 30 37.77 11.83 -30.15
C ALA A 30 37.73 12.98 -29.13
N LYS A 31 38.60 13.98 -29.31
CA LYS A 31 38.67 15.17 -28.44
C LYS A 31 37.40 16.02 -28.49
N SER A 32 36.81 16.20 -29.67
CA SER A 32 35.65 17.09 -29.86
C SER A 32 34.36 16.53 -29.26
N TYR A 33 34.23 15.21 -29.20
CA TYR A 33 33.01 14.53 -28.78
C TYR A 33 33.20 13.67 -27.52
N GLY A 34 34.30 13.88 -26.80
CA GLY A 34 34.56 13.24 -25.51
C GLY A 34 34.65 11.71 -25.61
N MET A 35 35.25 11.20 -26.68
CA MET A 35 35.52 9.77 -26.87
C MET A 35 37.02 9.49 -26.77
N SER A 36 37.39 8.26 -26.46
CA SER A 36 38.79 7.85 -26.63
C SER A 36 39.12 7.63 -28.11
N ASN A 37 40.38 7.84 -28.47
CA ASN A 37 40.84 7.56 -29.84
C ASN A 37 40.61 6.08 -30.22
N VAL A 38 40.75 5.17 -29.26
CA VAL A 38 40.53 3.73 -29.41
C VAL A 38 39.05 3.43 -29.72
N GLU A 39 38.11 4.12 -29.09
CA GLU A 39 36.67 3.95 -29.38
C GLU A 39 36.32 4.44 -30.78
N VAL A 40 36.87 5.59 -31.19
CA VAL A 40 36.67 6.12 -32.55
C VAL A 40 37.27 5.16 -33.58
N GLU A 41 38.50 4.71 -33.38
CA GLU A 41 39.15 3.75 -34.27
C GLU A 41 38.38 2.44 -34.35
N SER A 42 37.99 1.87 -33.21
CA SER A 42 37.21 0.63 -33.16
C SER A 42 35.86 0.77 -33.88
N TRP A 43 35.19 1.91 -33.72
CA TRP A 43 33.93 2.18 -34.41
C TRP A 43 34.12 2.23 -35.92
N PHE A 44 35.08 3.01 -36.42
CA PHE A 44 35.36 3.10 -37.86
C PHE A 44 35.77 1.76 -38.46
N SER A 45 36.62 0.99 -37.75
CA SER A 45 37.01 -0.35 -38.20
C SER A 45 35.85 -1.33 -38.26
N LYS A 46 34.92 -1.30 -37.29
CA LYS A 46 33.74 -2.17 -37.32
C LYS A 46 32.72 -1.72 -38.35
N CYS A 47 32.50 -0.40 -38.50
CA CYS A 47 31.60 0.15 -39.52
C CYS A 47 32.02 -0.21 -40.94
N GLN A 48 33.32 -0.37 -41.22
CA GLN A 48 33.79 -0.82 -42.52
C GLN A 48 33.36 -2.26 -42.86
N VAL A 49 33.09 -3.09 -41.84
CA VAL A 49 32.69 -4.49 -42.03
C VAL A 49 31.19 -4.63 -42.15
N VAL A 50 30.43 -4.01 -41.24
CA VAL A 50 28.98 -4.22 -41.13
C VAL A 50 28.13 -3.03 -41.57
N GLY A 51 28.69 -1.83 -41.67
CA GLY A 51 27.94 -0.59 -41.89
C GLY A 51 27.56 0.12 -40.58
N PRO A 52 27.26 1.44 -40.62
CA PRO A 52 26.92 2.20 -39.41
C PRO A 52 25.58 1.77 -38.79
N GLU A 53 24.56 1.48 -39.61
CA GLU A 53 23.23 1.10 -39.13
C GLU A 53 23.25 -0.28 -38.46
N GLU A 54 23.82 -1.29 -39.12
CA GLU A 54 23.96 -2.63 -38.56
C GLU A 54 24.88 -2.66 -37.33
N LEU A 55 25.96 -1.86 -37.32
CA LEU A 55 26.79 -1.73 -36.11
C LEU A 55 26.00 -1.13 -34.95
N TRP A 56 25.13 -0.16 -35.23
CA TRP A 56 24.27 0.42 -34.21
C TRP A 56 23.28 -0.59 -33.64
N GLN A 57 22.69 -1.42 -34.50
CA GLN A 57 21.81 -2.51 -34.06
C GLN A 57 22.56 -3.55 -33.21
N GLU A 58 23.79 -3.93 -33.58
CA GLU A 58 24.63 -4.84 -32.78
C GLU A 58 24.92 -4.25 -31.40
N ILE A 59 25.28 -2.96 -31.34
CA ILE A 59 25.50 -2.24 -30.09
C ILE A 59 24.23 -2.19 -29.25
N MET A 60 23.07 -1.90 -29.85
CA MET A 60 21.77 -1.86 -29.18
C MET A 60 21.35 -3.21 -28.61
N LEU A 61 21.55 -4.30 -29.36
CA LEU A 61 21.25 -5.66 -28.90
C LEU A 61 22.14 -6.08 -27.72
N GLU A 62 23.42 -5.71 -27.74
CA GLU A 62 24.33 -5.98 -26.62
C GLU A 62 23.92 -5.20 -25.36
N ILE A 63 23.41 -3.98 -25.52
CA ILE A 63 22.85 -3.17 -24.42
C ILE A 63 21.58 -3.81 -23.84
N ILE A 64 20.66 -4.26 -24.69
CA ILE A 64 19.41 -4.92 -24.26
C ILE A 64 19.73 -6.19 -23.48
N LYS A 65 20.68 -6.99 -23.95
CA LYS A 65 21.11 -8.21 -23.25
C LYS A 65 21.70 -7.91 -21.86
N LEU A 66 22.51 -6.86 -21.75
CA LEU A 66 23.04 -6.41 -20.47
C LEU A 66 21.95 -5.87 -19.52
N GLN A 67 20.87 -5.28 -20.06
CA GLN A 67 19.69 -4.85 -19.28
C GLN A 67 18.90 -6.04 -18.72
N GLU A 68 18.71 -7.10 -19.51
CA GLU A 68 18.01 -8.32 -19.05
C GLU A 68 18.79 -9.05 -17.94
N GLU A 69 20.14 -9.11 -18.06
CA GLU A 69 21.01 -9.65 -17.02
C GLU A 69 20.94 -8.84 -15.72
N TRP A 70 20.72 -7.52 -15.82
CA TRP A 70 20.54 -6.62 -14.68
C TRP A 70 19.21 -6.78 -13.95
N ALA A 71 18.11 -6.95 -14.69
CA ALA A 71 16.79 -7.14 -14.11
C ALA A 71 16.67 -8.43 -13.28
N SER A 72 17.62 -9.36 -13.45
CA SER A 72 17.67 -10.64 -12.73
C SER A 72 18.46 -10.60 -11.41
N ASN A 73 19.12 -9.48 -11.09
CA ASN A 73 19.96 -9.31 -9.91
C ASN A 73 19.28 -8.46 -8.81
N GLU A 74 19.95 -8.33 -7.66
CA GLU A 74 19.46 -7.62 -6.47
C GLU A 74 18.81 -6.26 -6.79
N PRO A 75 17.65 -5.92 -6.16
CA PRO A 75 16.89 -4.72 -6.51
C PRO A 75 17.71 -3.43 -6.40
N PHE A 76 17.65 -2.62 -7.46
CA PHE A 76 18.35 -1.35 -7.58
C PHE A 76 17.62 -0.26 -6.77
N THR A 77 18.14 0.08 -5.58
CA THR A 77 17.45 0.96 -4.62
C THR A 77 17.68 2.46 -4.87
N ALA A 78 16.79 3.31 -4.33
CA ALA A 78 16.95 4.76 -4.37
C ALA A 78 18.27 5.24 -3.76
N HIS A 79 18.77 4.52 -2.74
CA HIS A 79 20.06 4.80 -2.14
C HIS A 79 21.22 4.59 -3.14
N LYS A 80 21.24 3.44 -3.82
CA LYS A 80 22.26 3.12 -4.84
C LYS A 80 22.20 4.16 -5.97
N HIS A 81 21.00 4.47 -6.47
CA HIS A 81 20.79 5.49 -7.50
C HIS A 81 21.27 6.89 -7.10
N LYS A 82 20.89 7.36 -5.91
CA LYS A 82 21.26 8.69 -5.42
C LYS A 82 22.76 8.83 -5.22
N THR A 83 23.43 7.77 -4.76
CA THR A 83 24.88 7.74 -4.60
C THR A 83 25.59 7.77 -5.94
N LEU A 84 25.17 6.93 -6.90
CA LEU A 84 25.70 6.94 -8.27
C LEU A 84 25.49 8.28 -8.97
N THR A 85 24.33 8.92 -8.78
CA THR A 85 24.02 10.25 -9.33
C THR A 85 24.96 11.34 -8.80
N LYS A 86 25.43 11.26 -7.55
CA LYS A 86 26.45 12.20 -7.03
C LYS A 86 27.78 12.03 -7.76
N PHE A 87 28.21 10.79 -7.99
CA PHE A 87 29.43 10.51 -8.74
C PHE A 87 29.29 10.96 -10.20
N TYR A 88 28.15 10.69 -10.84
CA TYR A 88 27.84 11.11 -12.20
C TYR A 88 27.95 12.62 -12.41
N LYS A 89 27.39 13.42 -11.50
CA LYS A 89 27.46 14.88 -11.55
C LYS A 89 28.88 15.42 -11.46
N THR A 90 29.77 14.68 -10.80
CA THR A 90 31.18 15.07 -10.60
C THR A 90 32.05 14.59 -11.76
N ASN A 91 31.87 13.35 -12.20
CA ASN A 91 32.53 12.76 -13.36
C ASN A 91 31.60 11.76 -14.07
N PRO A 92 31.00 12.12 -15.23
CA PRO A 92 30.16 11.22 -16.02
C PRO A 92 30.90 10.05 -16.69
N THR A 93 32.24 10.11 -16.73
CA THR A 93 33.11 9.09 -17.35
C THR A 93 34.21 8.70 -16.37
N PRO A 94 33.87 7.97 -15.29
CA PRO A 94 34.86 7.52 -14.32
C PRO A 94 35.87 6.58 -14.98
N ASP A 95 37.14 6.71 -14.59
CA ASP A 95 38.19 5.77 -14.96
C ASP A 95 38.05 4.44 -14.18
N TYR A 96 38.96 3.50 -14.44
CA TYR A 96 38.90 2.17 -13.83
C TYR A 96 39.01 2.21 -12.28
N ASP A 97 39.91 3.03 -11.74
CA ASP A 97 40.14 3.10 -10.30
C ASP A 97 38.96 3.79 -9.59
N GLN A 98 38.40 4.82 -10.23
CA GLN A 98 37.19 5.51 -9.76
C GLN A 98 35.99 4.58 -9.76
N ARG A 99 35.82 3.75 -10.80
CA ARG A 99 34.74 2.75 -10.85
C ARG A 99 34.83 1.74 -9.72
N GLU A 100 36.03 1.27 -9.39
CA GLU A 100 36.21 0.33 -8.29
C GLU A 100 35.85 0.95 -6.92
N ILE A 101 36.14 2.25 -6.73
CA ILE A 101 35.72 3.01 -5.55
C ILE A 101 34.19 3.15 -5.50
N ILE A 102 33.59 3.56 -6.61
CA ILE A 102 32.13 3.74 -6.73
C ILE A 102 31.43 2.42 -6.43
N ARG A 103 31.87 1.34 -7.06
CA ARG A 103 31.33 0.00 -6.91
C ARG A 103 31.28 -0.44 -5.45
N LYS A 104 32.39 -0.29 -4.72
CA LYS A 104 32.44 -0.61 -3.28
C LYS A 104 31.49 0.24 -2.46
N SER A 105 31.24 1.48 -2.87
CA SER A 105 30.37 2.41 -2.13
C SER A 105 28.87 2.12 -2.29
N VAL A 106 28.46 1.43 -3.36
CA VAL A 106 27.04 1.11 -3.63
C VAL A 106 26.74 -0.39 -3.67
N GLU A 107 27.75 -1.21 -3.33
CA GLU A 107 27.65 -2.67 -3.30
C GLU A 107 27.10 -3.25 -4.62
N LEU A 108 27.65 -2.77 -5.74
CA LEU A 108 27.35 -3.27 -7.08
C LEU A 108 28.55 -4.05 -7.64
N THR A 109 28.40 -4.63 -8.83
CA THR A 109 29.48 -5.17 -9.64
C THR A 109 30.07 -4.06 -10.54
N ASN A 110 31.26 -4.29 -11.11
CA ASN A 110 31.85 -3.33 -12.04
C ASN A 110 30.98 -3.17 -13.29
N VAL A 111 30.38 -4.27 -13.75
CA VAL A 111 29.42 -4.30 -14.87
C VAL A 111 28.17 -3.47 -14.53
N GLU A 112 27.70 -3.55 -13.28
CA GLU A 112 26.53 -2.77 -12.83
C GLU A 112 26.82 -1.28 -12.66
N VAL A 113 28.04 -0.91 -12.29
CA VAL A 113 28.41 0.52 -12.30
C VAL A 113 28.56 1.00 -13.74
N ASP A 114 29.21 0.22 -14.61
CA ASP A 114 29.45 0.58 -16.00
C ASP A 114 28.17 0.75 -16.80
N LEU A 115 27.24 -0.20 -16.69
CA LEU A 115 25.96 -0.10 -17.38
C LEU A 115 25.10 1.03 -16.77
N TRP A 116 25.18 1.32 -15.46
CA TRP A 116 24.47 2.48 -14.89
C TRP A 116 24.95 3.80 -15.51
N PHE A 117 26.26 4.04 -15.51
CA PHE A 117 26.87 5.25 -16.05
C PHE A 117 26.64 5.36 -17.54
N PHE A 118 26.68 4.23 -18.24
CA PHE A 118 26.36 4.16 -19.66
C PHE A 118 24.92 4.62 -19.93
N MET A 119 23.94 4.03 -19.24
CA MET A 119 22.53 4.38 -19.39
C MET A 119 22.27 5.84 -19.02
N CYS A 120 22.89 6.34 -17.95
CA CYS A 120 22.78 7.74 -17.55
C CYS A 120 23.35 8.71 -18.59
N ARG A 121 24.41 8.35 -19.33
CA ARG A 121 24.91 9.14 -20.46
C ARG A 121 23.95 9.15 -21.66
N LYS A 122 23.07 8.15 -21.77
CA LYS A 122 22.12 8.00 -22.88
C LYS A 122 20.82 8.74 -22.62
N MET A 123 20.21 8.52 -21.46
CA MET A 123 18.86 9.01 -21.15
C MET A 123 18.81 9.98 -19.98
N GLY A 124 19.93 10.15 -19.26
CA GLY A 124 19.97 10.90 -18.01
C GLY A 124 19.66 10.04 -16.79
N PRO A 125 20.18 10.40 -15.60
CA PRO A 125 19.99 9.64 -14.37
C PRO A 125 18.53 9.60 -13.92
N ASP A 126 17.79 10.70 -14.07
CA ASP A 126 16.40 10.79 -13.63
C ASP A 126 15.48 9.91 -14.49
N ALA A 127 15.70 9.88 -15.82
CA ALA A 127 14.94 9.00 -16.72
C ALA A 127 15.26 7.53 -16.49
N PHE A 128 16.54 7.20 -16.23
CA PHE A 128 16.93 5.85 -15.85
C PHE A 128 16.25 5.39 -14.55
N TRP A 129 16.17 6.26 -13.54
CA TRP A 129 15.50 5.94 -12.28
C TRP A 129 14.02 5.69 -12.45
N LEU A 130 13.34 6.52 -13.24
CA LEU A 130 11.91 6.39 -13.49
C LEU A 130 11.55 5.07 -14.20
N GLU A 131 12.43 4.59 -15.09
CA GLU A 131 12.17 3.40 -15.91
C GLU A 131 12.63 2.10 -15.23
N PHE A 132 13.69 2.12 -14.42
CA PHE A 132 14.30 0.89 -13.88
C PHE A 132 14.42 0.84 -12.36
N GLY A 133 14.32 1.97 -11.67
CA GLY A 133 14.49 2.07 -10.22
C GLY A 133 13.18 2.19 -9.45
N GLU A 134 12.27 3.04 -9.93
CA GLU A 134 10.99 3.33 -9.29
C GLU A 134 10.05 2.13 -9.33
N GLU A 135 10.00 1.40 -10.45
CA GLU A 135 9.13 0.22 -10.61
C GLU A 135 9.56 -0.96 -9.70
N ALA A 136 10.87 -1.21 -9.60
CA ALA A 136 11.42 -2.27 -8.75
C ALA A 136 11.25 -1.98 -7.23
N GLU A 137 11.32 -0.71 -6.83
CA GLU A 137 11.12 -0.32 -5.43
C GLU A 137 9.63 -0.35 -5.04
N ILE A 138 8.72 0.03 -5.96
CA ILE A 138 7.28 -0.09 -5.78
C ILE A 138 6.84 -1.55 -5.66
N GLU A 139 7.37 -2.46 -6.50
CA GLU A 139 7.04 -3.88 -6.44
C GLU A 139 7.47 -4.51 -5.11
N LYS A 140 8.68 -4.20 -4.64
CA LYS A 140 9.17 -4.66 -3.33
C LYS A 140 8.35 -4.11 -2.16
N GLU A 141 7.96 -2.83 -2.19
CA GLU A 141 7.09 -2.25 -1.16
C GLU A 141 5.71 -2.91 -1.16
N LYS A 142 5.17 -3.21 -2.34
CA LYS A 142 3.88 -3.91 -2.49
C LYS A 142 3.93 -5.32 -1.91
N ASP A 143 4.98 -6.08 -2.21
CA ASP A 143 5.19 -7.43 -1.67
C ASP A 143 5.37 -7.42 -0.14
N GLN A 144 6.13 -6.45 0.38
CA GLN A 144 6.29 -6.30 1.83
C GLN A 144 4.99 -5.91 2.51
N LYS A 145 4.19 -5.03 1.90
CA LYS A 145 2.89 -4.64 2.42
C LYS A 145 1.90 -5.80 2.43
N GLU A 146 1.87 -6.62 1.38
CA GLU A 146 1.02 -7.81 1.29
C GLU A 146 1.43 -8.88 2.31
N GLN A 147 2.74 -9.09 2.52
CA GLN A 147 3.23 -9.96 3.60
C GLN A 147 2.88 -9.44 5.01
N LEU A 148 2.96 -8.13 5.23
CA LEU A 148 2.60 -7.55 6.54
C LEU A 148 1.10 -7.66 6.81
N GLU A 149 0.28 -7.45 5.78
CA GLU A 149 -1.17 -7.53 5.85
C GLU A 149 -1.65 -8.95 6.13
N THR A 150 -1.08 -9.96 5.46
CA THR A 150 -1.37 -11.38 5.71
C THR A 150 -0.94 -11.82 7.12
N MET A 151 0.18 -11.29 7.64
CA MET A 151 0.64 -11.56 9.00
C MET A 151 -0.27 -10.91 10.06
N LEU A 152 -0.71 -9.67 9.83
CA LEU A 152 -1.65 -8.96 10.70
C LEU A 152 -3.02 -9.65 10.75
N GLN A 153 -3.54 -10.06 9.59
CA GLN A 153 -4.80 -10.81 9.52
C GLN A 153 -4.69 -12.15 10.25
N SER A 154 -3.60 -12.88 10.06
CA SER A 154 -3.36 -14.17 10.75
C SER A 154 -3.26 -14.02 12.27
N ASN A 155 -2.56 -12.99 12.76
CA ASN A 155 -2.41 -12.74 14.19
C ASN A 155 -3.73 -12.28 14.82
N SER A 156 -4.49 -11.41 14.15
CA SER A 156 -5.80 -10.97 14.61
C SER A 156 -6.80 -12.13 14.68
N LYS A 157 -6.83 -12.99 13.65
CA LYS A 157 -7.68 -14.18 13.62
C LYS A 157 -7.36 -15.16 14.75
N LYS A 158 -6.08 -15.48 14.98
CA LYS A 158 -5.66 -16.35 16.08
C LYS A 158 -6.07 -15.80 17.44
N LYS A 159 -5.91 -14.50 17.67
CA LYS A 159 -6.29 -13.85 18.93
C LYS A 159 -7.80 -13.89 19.17
N LEU A 160 -8.61 -13.72 18.11
CA LEU A 160 -10.06 -13.86 18.19
C LEU A 160 -10.48 -15.32 18.48
N GLU A 161 -9.86 -16.30 17.82
CA GLU A 161 -10.13 -17.72 18.06
C GLU A 161 -9.80 -18.12 19.50
N GLU A 162 -8.67 -17.66 20.04
CA GLU A 162 -8.27 -17.91 21.42
C GLU A 162 -9.23 -17.28 22.44
N GLN A 163 -9.69 -16.05 22.20
CA GLN A 163 -10.69 -15.40 23.06
C GLN A 163 -12.04 -16.13 23.03
N VAL A 164 -12.47 -16.60 21.86
CA VAL A 164 -13.71 -17.37 21.72
C VAL A 164 -13.60 -18.72 22.46
N GLU A 165 -12.46 -19.39 22.37
CA GLU A 165 -12.24 -20.67 23.04
C GLU A 165 -12.17 -20.52 24.56
N ASN A 166 -11.49 -19.49 25.06
CA ASN A 166 -11.46 -19.18 26.50
C ASN A 166 -12.87 -18.83 27.01
N GLY A 167 -13.63 -18.01 26.28
CA GLY A 167 -15.01 -17.68 26.63
C GLY A 167 -15.95 -18.89 26.65
N LYS A 168 -15.72 -19.89 25.77
CA LYS A 168 -16.47 -21.15 25.81
C LYS A 168 -16.17 -21.96 27.06
N LYS A 169 -14.89 -22.05 27.46
CA LYS A 169 -14.47 -22.79 28.66
C LYS A 169 -15.03 -22.15 29.94
N GLU A 170 -14.93 -20.83 30.06
CA GLU A 170 -15.50 -20.09 31.20
C GLU A 170 -17.03 -20.29 31.30
N ASN A 171 -17.73 -20.24 30.17
CA ASN A 171 -19.19 -20.46 30.14
C ASN A 171 -19.57 -21.91 30.53
N GLU A 172 -18.77 -22.90 30.13
CA GLU A 172 -18.96 -24.28 30.52
C GLU A 172 -18.75 -24.49 32.03
N GLU A 173 -17.74 -23.85 32.63
CA GLU A 173 -17.54 -23.88 34.08
C GLU A 173 -18.68 -23.20 34.85
N LEU A 174 -19.14 -22.04 34.38
CA LEU A 174 -20.29 -21.34 34.96
C LEU A 174 -21.55 -22.21 34.92
N ARG A 175 -21.79 -22.94 33.82
CA ARG A 175 -22.92 -23.88 33.72
C ARG A 175 -22.83 -25.00 34.75
N LYS A 176 -21.63 -25.54 35.01
CA LYS A 176 -21.42 -26.57 36.05
C LYS A 176 -21.70 -26.02 37.45
N ILE A 177 -21.23 -24.81 37.75
CA ILE A 177 -21.47 -24.16 39.05
C ILE A 177 -22.97 -23.91 39.25
N ILE A 178 -23.68 -23.39 38.24
CA ILE A 178 -25.12 -23.15 38.30
C ILE A 178 -25.89 -24.47 38.52
N ALA A 179 -25.51 -25.54 37.82
CA ALA A 179 -26.12 -26.85 37.99
C ALA A 179 -25.89 -27.41 39.41
N GLN A 180 -24.68 -27.26 39.94
CA GLN A 180 -24.36 -27.68 41.31
C GLN A 180 -25.17 -26.89 42.35
N GLN A 181 -25.20 -25.56 42.22
CA GLN A 181 -25.97 -24.70 43.11
C GLN A 181 -27.46 -25.03 43.07
N ALA A 182 -28.01 -25.39 41.90
CA ALA A 182 -29.41 -25.79 41.77
C ALA A 182 -29.73 -27.09 42.53
N GLU A 183 -28.81 -28.06 42.53
CA GLU A 183 -28.99 -29.32 43.27
C GLU A 183 -28.83 -29.11 44.79
N GLU A 184 -27.86 -28.28 45.23
CA GLU A 184 -27.69 -27.90 46.63
C GLU A 184 -28.94 -27.17 47.17
N LEU A 185 -29.54 -26.28 46.38
CA LEU A 185 -30.79 -25.58 46.72
C LEU A 185 -31.97 -26.56 46.89
N LYS A 186 -32.04 -27.57 46.04
CA LYS A 186 -33.07 -28.61 46.08
C LYS A 186 -32.90 -29.49 47.32
N GLU A 187 -31.68 -29.89 47.66
CA GLU A 187 -31.39 -30.65 48.87
C GLU A 187 -31.70 -29.85 50.14
N SER A 188 -31.27 -28.58 50.19
CA SER A 188 -31.59 -27.67 51.30
C SER A 188 -33.10 -27.50 51.49
N LYS A 189 -33.86 -27.35 50.39
CA LYS A 189 -35.32 -27.25 50.44
C LYS A 189 -35.98 -28.51 51.01
N ASN A 190 -35.48 -29.69 50.66
CA ASN A 190 -35.97 -30.96 51.20
C ASN A 190 -35.67 -31.07 52.70
N LEU A 191 -34.45 -30.70 53.13
CA LEU A 191 -34.08 -30.71 54.54
C LEU A 191 -34.95 -29.76 55.38
N ILE A 192 -35.26 -28.57 54.85
CA ILE A 192 -36.18 -27.62 55.50
C ILE A 192 -37.59 -28.22 55.61
N ALA A 193 -38.08 -28.91 54.58
CA ALA A 193 -39.38 -29.58 54.60
C ALA A 193 -39.43 -30.69 55.67
N ASP A 194 -38.40 -31.53 55.75
CA ASP A 194 -38.27 -32.60 56.74
C ASP A 194 -38.22 -32.03 58.16
N LYS A 195 -37.41 -31.00 58.39
CA LYS A 195 -37.32 -30.33 59.70
C LYS A 195 -38.62 -29.65 60.09
N ASN A 196 -39.34 -29.04 59.16
CA ASN A 196 -40.66 -28.49 59.43
C ASN A 196 -41.67 -29.58 59.80
N ALA A 197 -41.64 -30.74 59.14
CA ALA A 197 -42.48 -31.88 59.50
C ALA A 197 -42.15 -32.41 60.90
N GLU A 198 -40.86 -32.49 61.25
CA GLU A 198 -40.40 -32.88 62.59
C GLU A 198 -40.88 -31.90 63.66
N ILE A 199 -40.73 -30.58 63.43
CA ILE A 199 -41.23 -29.52 64.32
C ILE A 199 -42.74 -29.63 64.51
N GLN A 200 -43.50 -29.84 63.43
CA GLN A 200 -44.97 -30.00 63.51
C GLN A 200 -45.36 -31.24 64.33
N CYS A 201 -44.64 -32.36 64.17
CA CYS A 201 -44.83 -33.56 64.99
C CYS A 201 -44.53 -33.29 66.47
N LEU A 202 -43.43 -32.60 66.78
CA LEU A 202 -43.07 -32.23 68.15
C LEU A 202 -44.10 -31.30 68.79
N ILE A 203 -44.59 -30.30 68.05
CA ILE A 203 -45.68 -29.42 68.52
C ILE A 203 -46.94 -30.24 68.80
N LYS A 204 -47.34 -31.13 67.89
CA LYS A 204 -48.53 -31.97 68.06
C LYS A 204 -48.43 -32.88 69.28
N ASN A 205 -47.26 -33.49 69.50
CA ASN A 205 -47.01 -34.34 70.67
C ASN A 205 -46.96 -33.51 71.95
N SER A 206 -46.30 -32.35 71.94
CA SER A 206 -46.25 -31.44 73.09
C SER A 206 -47.64 -30.94 73.48
N VAL A 207 -48.49 -30.56 72.52
CA VAL A 207 -49.89 -30.18 72.78
C VAL A 207 -50.68 -31.36 73.32
N LYS A 208 -50.47 -32.58 72.79
CA LYS A 208 -51.12 -33.79 73.29
C LYS A 208 -50.71 -34.14 74.72
N ASP A 209 -49.42 -34.00 75.04
CA ASP A 209 -48.88 -34.20 76.38
C ASP A 209 -49.38 -33.11 77.35
N GLN A 210 -49.57 -31.87 76.87
CA GLN A 210 -50.16 -30.78 77.66
C GLN A 210 -51.65 -30.99 77.92
N VAL A 211 -52.41 -31.52 76.96
CA VAL A 211 -53.84 -31.88 77.11
C VAL A 211 -54.00 -33.10 78.02
N ASN A 212 -53.16 -34.12 77.89
CA ASN A 212 -53.14 -35.27 78.81
C ASN A 212 -52.74 -34.84 80.22
N ALA A 213 -51.74 -33.97 80.37
CA ALA A 213 -51.36 -33.41 81.67
C ALA A 213 -52.46 -32.54 82.27
N GLN A 214 -53.24 -31.79 81.48
CA GLN A 214 -54.42 -31.06 81.95
C GLN A 214 -55.59 -31.98 82.31
N GLN A 215 -55.72 -33.14 81.68
CA GLN A 215 -56.73 -34.16 81.99
C GLN A 215 -56.36 -34.96 83.26
N ASP A 216 -55.07 -35.24 83.48
CA ASP A 216 -54.55 -35.79 84.73
C ASP A 216 -54.52 -34.76 85.86
N GLN A 217 -54.38 -33.46 85.54
CA GLN A 217 -54.51 -32.36 86.51
C GLN A 217 -55.98 -32.08 86.88
N ALA A 218 -56.93 -32.31 85.97
CA ALA A 218 -58.37 -32.31 86.28
C ALA A 218 -58.78 -33.52 87.14
N ALA A 219 -58.13 -34.68 86.98
CA ALA A 219 -58.30 -35.84 87.86
C ALA A 219 -57.58 -35.65 89.23
N ASN A 220 -56.41 -35.00 89.27
CA ASN A 220 -55.66 -34.75 90.49
C ASN A 220 -56.06 -33.46 91.25
N LEU A 221 -56.87 -32.57 90.67
CA LEU A 221 -57.46 -31.42 91.37
C LEU A 221 -58.52 -31.82 92.40
N THR A 222 -58.90 -33.10 92.46
CA THR A 222 -59.68 -33.65 93.60
C THR A 222 -58.78 -34.18 94.73
N THR A 223 -57.47 -34.35 94.52
CA THR A 223 -56.63 -35.11 95.48
C THR A 223 -55.21 -34.60 95.71
N MET A 224 -54.89 -33.30 95.61
CA MET A 224 -53.58 -32.87 96.17
C MET A 224 -53.46 -31.39 96.51
N ALA A 225 -53.93 -31.06 97.71
CA ALA A 225 -53.66 -29.83 98.44
C ALA A 225 -52.26 -29.81 99.10
N ASN A 226 -51.22 -30.41 98.52
CA ASN A 226 -49.87 -30.36 99.08
C ASN A 226 -48.81 -30.62 97.99
N ILE A 227 -48.07 -29.59 97.60
CA ILE A 227 -46.60 -29.54 97.43
C ILE A 227 -46.29 -28.09 97.02
N GLN A 228 -46.33 -27.22 98.03
CA GLN A 228 -45.99 -25.82 97.93
C GLN A 228 -44.59 -25.66 98.50
N GLN A 229 -43.56 -26.13 97.76
CA GLN A 229 -42.16 -25.88 98.16
C GLN A 229 -41.07 -26.10 97.08
N SER A 230 -41.35 -26.57 95.85
CA SER A 230 -40.31 -26.73 94.80
C SER A 230 -40.51 -25.91 93.51
N ILE A 231 -41.66 -25.24 93.38
CA ILE A 231 -42.03 -24.43 92.20
C ILE A 231 -41.13 -23.19 92.01
N PRO A 232 -40.75 -22.43 93.06
CA PRO A 232 -39.94 -21.22 92.89
C PRO A 232 -38.52 -21.51 92.34
N ALA A 233 -37.90 -22.63 92.73
CA ALA A 233 -36.52 -22.95 92.35
C ALA A 233 -36.39 -23.36 90.88
N ARG A 234 -37.38 -24.08 90.33
CA ARG A 234 -37.38 -24.49 88.91
C ARG A 234 -37.68 -23.31 87.99
N LEU A 235 -38.58 -22.41 88.38
CA LEU A 235 -38.92 -21.21 87.62
C LEU A 235 -37.73 -20.25 87.53
N LEU A 236 -37.02 -20.03 88.66
CA LEU A 236 -35.80 -19.23 88.70
C LEU A 236 -34.69 -19.79 87.80
N ASN A 237 -34.61 -21.12 87.64
CA ASN A 237 -33.61 -21.75 86.77
C ASN A 237 -33.93 -21.56 85.28
N VAL A 238 -35.22 -21.62 84.91
CA VAL A 238 -35.67 -21.34 83.53
C VAL A 238 -35.45 -19.88 83.18
N GLU A 239 -35.73 -18.94 84.09
CA GLU A 239 -35.46 -17.51 83.86
C GLU A 239 -33.96 -17.23 83.64
N LYS A 240 -33.07 -17.89 84.41
CA LYS A 240 -31.62 -17.76 84.23
C LYS A 240 -31.14 -18.32 82.88
N GLU A 241 -31.63 -19.49 82.48
CA GLU A 241 -31.28 -20.07 81.18
C GLU A 241 -31.86 -19.24 80.01
N LEU A 242 -33.08 -18.72 80.13
CA LEU A 242 -33.67 -17.84 79.12
C LEU A 242 -32.88 -16.54 78.95
N ALA A 243 -32.47 -15.92 80.06
CA ALA A 243 -31.59 -14.76 80.03
C ALA A 243 -30.23 -15.08 79.38
N ARG A 244 -29.66 -16.25 79.67
CA ARG A 244 -28.40 -16.72 79.07
C ARG A 244 -28.52 -16.95 77.56
N VAL A 245 -29.57 -17.61 77.10
CA VAL A 245 -29.83 -17.85 75.67
C VAL A 245 -30.07 -16.53 74.94
N SER A 246 -30.85 -15.62 75.53
CA SER A 246 -31.09 -14.29 74.96
C SER A 246 -29.78 -13.49 74.79
N LEU A 247 -28.87 -13.58 75.77
CA LEU A 247 -27.57 -12.92 75.71
C LEU A 247 -26.64 -13.55 74.66
N GLN A 248 -26.67 -14.88 74.51
CA GLN A 248 -25.94 -15.60 73.46
C GLN A 248 -26.44 -15.27 72.06
N GLN A 249 -27.76 -15.19 71.87
CA GLN A 249 -28.36 -14.83 70.59
C GLN A 249 -27.96 -13.40 70.18
N LYS A 250 -28.01 -12.46 71.11
CA LYS A 250 -27.58 -11.08 70.87
C LYS A 250 -26.10 -10.98 70.49
N ALA A 251 -25.24 -11.72 71.17
CA ALA A 251 -23.81 -11.77 70.85
C ALA A 251 -23.54 -12.43 69.47
N PHE A 252 -24.34 -13.42 69.07
CA PHE A 252 -24.26 -14.04 67.76
C PHE A 252 -24.68 -13.09 66.64
N GLU A 253 -25.83 -12.42 66.79
CA GLU A 253 -26.32 -11.42 65.83
C GLU A 253 -25.33 -10.26 65.66
N GLU A 254 -24.74 -9.77 66.75
CA GLU A 254 -23.74 -8.70 66.71
C GLU A 254 -22.45 -9.14 65.99
N ALA A 255 -22.04 -10.40 66.17
CA ALA A 255 -20.89 -10.97 65.46
C ALA A 255 -21.16 -11.15 63.95
N GLU A 256 -22.35 -11.58 63.55
CA GLU A 256 -22.75 -11.65 62.14
C GLU A 256 -22.84 -10.27 61.50
N LEU A 257 -23.47 -9.30 62.16
CA LEU A 257 -23.55 -7.91 61.69
C LEU A 257 -22.16 -7.30 61.48
N LYS A 258 -21.22 -7.59 62.38
CA LYS A 258 -19.83 -7.13 62.23
C LYS A 258 -19.13 -7.75 61.02
N LYS A 259 -19.32 -9.06 60.78
CA LYS A 259 -18.77 -9.74 59.60
C LYS A 259 -19.38 -9.19 58.30
N GLU A 260 -20.68 -8.97 58.28
CA GLU A 260 -21.38 -8.44 57.11
C GLU A 260 -20.96 -7.00 56.80
N ASN A 261 -20.77 -6.16 57.81
CA ASN A 261 -20.26 -4.80 57.62
C ASN A 261 -18.85 -4.77 57.03
N GLU A 262 -17.95 -5.65 57.45
CA GLU A 262 -16.62 -5.74 56.84
C GLU A 262 -16.70 -6.23 55.38
N ARG A 263 -17.58 -7.19 55.08
CA ARG A 263 -17.83 -7.65 53.70
C ARG A 263 -18.33 -6.51 52.80
N LEU A 264 -19.31 -5.74 53.28
CA LEU A 264 -19.86 -4.58 52.57
C LEU A 264 -18.81 -3.48 52.35
N LYS A 265 -17.92 -3.28 53.32
CA LYS A 265 -16.82 -2.32 53.21
C LYS A 265 -15.83 -2.71 52.12
N GLU A 266 -15.54 -4.00 51.97
CA GLU A 266 -14.65 -4.49 50.92
C GLU A 266 -15.31 -4.41 49.53
N GLN A 267 -16.57 -4.84 49.40
CA GLN A 267 -17.35 -4.68 48.17
C GLN A 267 -17.45 -3.21 47.73
N LYS A 268 -17.58 -2.28 48.68
CA LYS A 268 -17.59 -0.84 48.39
C LYS A 268 -16.27 -0.38 47.77
N LYS A 269 -15.12 -0.82 48.30
CA LYS A 269 -13.81 -0.48 47.74
C LYS A 269 -13.63 -1.05 46.33
N GLU A 270 -14.08 -2.28 46.11
CA GLU A 270 -14.02 -2.93 44.80
C GLU A 270 -14.86 -2.17 43.76
N LEU A 271 -16.09 -1.79 44.11
CA LEU A 271 -16.95 -0.96 43.27
C LEU A 271 -16.32 0.41 42.96
N GLU A 272 -15.66 1.03 43.93
CA GLU A 272 -14.98 2.31 43.75
C GLU A 272 -13.78 2.19 42.80
N ALA A 273 -13.02 1.09 42.88
CA ALA A 273 -11.94 0.78 41.94
C ALA A 273 -12.48 0.54 40.51
N ILE A 274 -13.57 -0.22 40.37
CA ILE A 274 -14.24 -0.46 39.08
C ILE A 274 -14.72 0.88 38.48
N LEU A 275 -15.31 1.76 39.28
CA LEU A 275 -15.77 3.06 38.83
C LEU A 275 -14.61 3.94 38.32
N GLN A 276 -13.46 3.93 39.01
CA GLN A 276 -12.28 4.66 38.56
C GLN A 276 -11.71 4.08 37.25
N CYS A 277 -11.64 2.76 37.12
CA CYS A 277 -11.25 2.09 35.89
C CYS A 277 -12.19 2.43 34.73
N LYS A 278 -13.51 2.45 34.96
CA LYS A 278 -14.51 2.84 33.97
C LYS A 278 -14.29 4.28 33.48
N LYS A 279 -14.06 5.23 34.38
CA LYS A 279 -13.77 6.63 34.01
C LYS A 279 -12.52 6.76 33.14
N LYS A 280 -11.46 6.00 33.44
CA LYS A 280 -10.24 5.98 32.61
C LYS A 280 -10.51 5.45 31.21
N LEU A 281 -11.32 4.39 31.10
CA LEU A 281 -11.73 3.82 29.81
C LEU A 281 -12.60 4.79 29.01
N GLU A 282 -13.55 5.48 29.63
CA GLU A 282 -14.38 6.50 28.98
C GLU A 282 -13.53 7.61 28.34
N VAL A 283 -12.53 8.13 29.06
CA VAL A 283 -11.59 9.13 28.53
C VAL A 283 -10.77 8.58 27.36
N GLN A 284 -10.31 7.32 27.44
CA GLN A 284 -9.58 6.70 26.34
C GLN A 284 -10.45 6.53 25.09
N VAL A 285 -11.72 6.15 25.26
CA VAL A 285 -12.68 6.02 24.16
C VAL A 285 -12.93 7.38 23.53
N GLU A 286 -13.17 8.43 24.33
CA GLU A 286 -13.39 9.78 23.82
C GLU A 286 -12.20 10.30 23.01
N ASN A 287 -10.97 10.08 23.49
CA ASN A 287 -9.76 10.47 22.77
C ASN A 287 -9.63 9.72 21.42
N LYS A 288 -9.87 8.40 21.41
CA LYS A 288 -9.85 7.62 20.16
C LYS A 288 -10.95 8.03 19.19
N THR A 289 -12.11 8.44 19.70
CA THR A 289 -13.18 8.97 18.85
C THR A 289 -12.75 10.27 18.18
N LYS A 290 -12.10 11.19 18.90
CA LYS A 290 -11.55 12.42 18.33
C LYS A 290 -10.47 12.15 17.28
N GLU A 291 -9.53 11.25 17.57
CA GLU A 291 -8.51 10.83 16.59
C GLU A 291 -9.13 10.25 15.30
N ASN A 292 -10.20 9.45 15.44
CA ASN A 292 -10.92 8.91 14.29
C ASN A 292 -11.65 10.00 13.49
N GLU A 293 -12.21 11.02 14.14
CA GLU A 293 -12.82 12.17 13.47
C GLU A 293 -11.79 12.97 12.68
N GLU A 294 -10.61 13.21 13.24
CA GLU A 294 -9.49 13.89 12.57
C GLU A 294 -9.00 13.11 11.34
N LEU A 295 -8.81 11.80 11.48
CA LEU A 295 -8.42 10.92 10.37
C LEU A 295 -9.48 10.91 9.26
N SER A 296 -10.76 10.92 9.62
CA SER A 296 -11.88 10.98 8.66
C SER A 296 -11.87 12.29 7.87
N LEU A 297 -11.60 13.42 8.53
CA LEU A 297 -11.46 14.72 7.86
C LEU A 297 -10.26 14.73 6.90
N LEU A 298 -9.11 14.20 7.31
CA LEU A 298 -7.91 14.14 6.47
C LEU A 298 -8.12 13.26 5.22
N LEU A 299 -8.79 12.11 5.39
CA LEU A 299 -9.16 11.24 4.26
C LEU A 299 -10.08 11.96 3.27
N LYS A 300 -11.06 12.72 3.77
CA LYS A 300 -11.95 13.53 2.93
C LYS A 300 -11.18 14.59 2.15
N GLU A 301 -10.22 15.27 2.78
CA GLU A 301 -9.37 16.26 2.11
C GLU A 301 -8.50 15.62 1.02
N ASN A 302 -7.88 14.49 1.30
CA ASN A 302 -7.05 13.76 0.33
C ASN A 302 -7.88 13.25 -0.85
N ASN A 303 -9.09 12.75 -0.61
CA ASN A 303 -10.00 12.35 -1.68
C ASN A 303 -10.35 13.54 -2.58
N ASN A 304 -10.63 14.71 -2.01
CA ASN A 304 -10.90 15.92 -2.79
C ASN A 304 -9.68 16.33 -3.65
N LYS A 305 -8.46 16.20 -3.13
CA LYS A 305 -7.22 16.46 -3.89
C LYS A 305 -7.05 15.49 -5.05
N ILE A 306 -7.32 14.20 -4.82
CA ILE A 306 -7.26 13.17 -5.88
C ILE A 306 -8.25 13.49 -6.98
N VAL A 307 -9.52 13.80 -6.64
CA VAL A 307 -10.54 14.18 -7.63
C VAL A 307 -10.10 15.38 -8.46
N ALA A 308 -9.54 16.43 -7.82
CA ALA A 308 -9.06 17.61 -8.53
C ALA A 308 -7.86 17.31 -9.45
N MET A 309 -6.93 16.43 -9.04
CA MET A 309 -5.82 16.00 -9.88
C MET A 309 -6.29 15.16 -11.08
N THR A 310 -7.23 14.25 -10.87
CA THR A 310 -7.83 13.45 -11.94
C THR A 310 -8.48 14.34 -12.99
N GLN A 311 -9.29 15.31 -12.57
CA GLN A 311 -9.92 16.25 -13.49
C GLN A 311 -8.89 17.06 -14.29
N ARG A 312 -7.82 17.54 -13.65
CA ARG A 312 -6.73 18.24 -14.35
C ARG A 312 -6.04 17.34 -15.39
N ASN A 313 -5.82 16.07 -15.07
CA ASN A 313 -5.20 15.13 -16.00
C ASN A 313 -6.11 14.86 -17.21
N GLU A 314 -7.43 14.77 -17.01
CA GLU A 314 -8.40 14.65 -18.11
C GLU A 314 -8.39 15.89 -19.02
N GLU A 315 -8.31 17.09 -18.44
CA GLU A 315 -8.18 18.35 -19.19
C GLU A 315 -6.89 18.39 -20.02
N GLN A 316 -5.75 18.02 -19.41
CA GLN A 316 -4.45 17.94 -20.10
C GLN A 316 -4.47 16.91 -21.24
N ALA A 317 -5.10 15.75 -21.03
CA ALA A 317 -5.24 14.73 -22.07
C ALA A 317 -6.07 15.24 -23.26
N ALA A 318 -7.15 16.00 -22.99
CA ALA A 318 -7.95 16.63 -24.03
C ALA A 318 -7.17 17.70 -24.81
N GLU A 319 -6.34 18.51 -24.14
CA GLU A 319 -5.45 19.47 -24.80
C GLU A 319 -4.39 18.77 -25.67
N LEU A 320 -3.74 17.73 -25.15
CA LEU A 320 -2.77 16.93 -25.92
C LEU A 320 -3.40 16.34 -27.19
N LYS A 321 -4.66 15.89 -27.12
CA LYS A 321 -5.40 15.42 -28.29
C LYS A 321 -5.59 16.53 -29.33
N LYS A 322 -5.91 17.76 -28.91
CA LYS A 322 -6.00 18.93 -29.81
C LYS A 322 -4.64 19.23 -30.45
N PHE A 323 -3.56 19.21 -29.68
CA PHE A 323 -2.21 19.43 -30.20
C PHE A 323 -1.79 18.35 -31.21
N LYS A 324 -2.10 17.08 -30.97
CA LYS A 324 -1.86 15.99 -31.94
C LYS A 324 -2.57 16.24 -33.26
N ASN A 325 -3.84 16.67 -33.22
CA ASN A 325 -4.61 16.99 -34.43
C ASN A 325 -4.00 18.18 -35.19
N LEU A 326 -3.55 19.22 -34.48
CA LEU A 326 -2.86 20.36 -35.08
C LEU A 326 -1.53 19.95 -35.74
N LEU A 327 -0.75 19.11 -35.07
CA LEU A 327 0.52 18.61 -35.59
C LEU A 327 0.32 17.79 -36.88
N ALA A 328 -0.70 16.93 -36.91
CA ALA A 328 -1.07 16.19 -38.12
C ALA A 328 -1.45 17.15 -39.27
N GLY A 329 -2.18 18.23 -38.97
CA GLY A 329 -2.48 19.29 -39.94
C GLY A 329 -1.22 19.97 -40.50
N ILE A 330 -0.24 20.30 -39.64
CA ILE A 330 1.04 20.90 -40.04
C ILE A 330 1.85 19.94 -40.92
N GLN A 331 1.87 18.64 -40.59
CA GLN A 331 2.55 17.63 -41.39
C GLN A 331 1.94 17.52 -42.78
N ASN A 332 0.61 17.53 -42.89
CA ASN A 332 -0.08 17.52 -44.19
C ASN A 332 0.27 18.76 -45.04
N LEU A 333 0.28 19.95 -44.43
CA LEU A 333 0.69 21.20 -45.11
C LEU A 333 2.15 21.14 -45.57
N THR A 334 3.02 20.56 -44.76
CA THR A 334 4.43 20.38 -45.11
C THR A 334 4.59 19.45 -46.32
N SER A 335 3.85 18.35 -46.38
CA SER A 335 3.83 17.46 -47.55
C SER A 335 3.34 18.18 -48.82
N LEU A 336 2.29 19.01 -48.71
CA LEU A 336 1.82 19.84 -49.82
C LEU A 336 2.87 20.85 -50.28
N GLN A 337 3.59 21.48 -49.34
CA GLN A 337 4.67 22.42 -49.66
C GLN A 337 5.80 21.75 -50.45
N HIS A 338 6.21 20.55 -50.06
CA HIS A 338 7.21 19.78 -50.82
C HIS A 338 6.71 19.43 -52.23
N GLY A 339 5.46 18.98 -52.36
CA GLY A 339 4.88 18.70 -53.68
C GLY A 339 4.81 19.92 -54.60
N VAL A 340 4.48 21.09 -54.06
CA VAL A 340 4.50 22.37 -54.82
C VAL A 340 5.93 22.72 -55.22
N GLN A 341 6.91 22.57 -54.32
CA GLN A 341 8.31 22.85 -54.61
C GLN A 341 8.84 21.95 -55.74
N ASP A 342 8.50 20.66 -55.72
CA ASP A 342 8.89 19.72 -56.77
C ASP A 342 8.27 20.09 -58.12
N ALA A 343 7.00 20.50 -58.14
CA ALA A 343 6.33 20.97 -59.36
C ALA A 343 6.99 22.24 -59.92
N VAL A 344 7.36 23.19 -59.07
CA VAL A 344 8.09 24.41 -59.47
C VAL A 344 9.46 24.05 -60.03
N ASN A 345 10.20 23.15 -59.37
CA ASN A 345 11.51 22.69 -59.85
C ASN A 345 11.39 22.02 -61.23
N ALA A 346 10.38 21.16 -61.43
CA ALA A 346 10.13 20.50 -62.70
C ALA A 346 9.77 21.49 -63.82
N GLN A 347 8.94 22.50 -63.53
CA GLN A 347 8.64 23.57 -64.49
C GLN A 347 9.88 24.38 -64.85
N GLN A 348 10.73 24.69 -63.87
CA GLN A 348 11.97 25.43 -64.08
C GLN A 348 12.97 24.66 -64.95
N GLU A 349 13.05 23.34 -64.80
CA GLU A 349 13.84 22.48 -65.68
C GLU A 349 13.30 22.45 -67.12
N GLN A 350 11.97 22.38 -67.30
CA GLN A 350 11.36 22.45 -68.64
C GLN A 350 11.64 23.80 -69.34
N ILE A 351 11.56 24.91 -68.61
CA ILE A 351 11.89 26.24 -69.13
C ILE A 351 13.37 26.30 -69.54
N ALA A 352 14.28 25.76 -68.72
CA ALA A 352 15.71 25.73 -69.03
C ALA A 352 15.99 24.92 -70.32
N LYS A 353 15.32 23.78 -70.51
CA LYS A 353 15.40 22.97 -71.74
C LYS A 353 14.94 23.77 -72.96
N LEU A 354 13.79 24.45 -72.87
CA LEU A 354 13.27 25.28 -73.97
C LEU A 354 14.22 26.44 -74.32
N LEU A 355 14.80 27.10 -73.32
CA LEU A 355 15.77 28.18 -73.52
C LEU A 355 17.04 27.68 -74.21
N ASN A 356 17.54 26.49 -73.86
CA ASN A 356 18.68 25.88 -74.54
C ASN A 356 18.38 25.55 -76.00
N ILE A 357 17.22 24.93 -76.29
CA ILE A 357 16.78 24.65 -77.67
C ILE A 357 16.69 25.95 -78.48
N PHE A 358 16.10 27.00 -77.90
CA PHE A 358 16.02 28.30 -78.55
C PHE A 358 17.40 28.87 -78.87
N LYS A 359 18.34 28.79 -77.92
CA LYS A 359 19.72 29.27 -78.09
C LYS A 359 20.48 28.49 -79.18
N GLU A 360 20.30 27.17 -79.25
CA GLU A 360 20.88 26.31 -80.29
C GLU A 360 20.31 26.65 -81.68
N ASN A 361 19.00 26.86 -81.78
CA ASN A 361 18.35 27.28 -83.02
C ASN A 361 18.85 28.65 -83.51
N CYS A 362 19.04 29.62 -82.61
CA CYS A 362 19.63 30.91 -82.97
C CYS A 362 21.09 30.78 -83.43
N SER A 363 21.85 29.84 -82.88
CA SER A 363 23.28 29.66 -83.18
C SER A 363 23.54 28.95 -84.52
N THR A 364 22.58 28.16 -85.01
CA THR A 364 22.69 27.37 -86.26
C THR A 364 22.23 28.12 -87.51
N GLY A 365 21.78 29.38 -87.40
CA GLY A 365 21.40 30.21 -88.55
C GLY A 365 20.11 29.79 -89.25
N LEU A 366 19.35 28.85 -88.67
CA LEU A 366 17.96 28.61 -89.06
C LEU A 366 17.15 29.89 -88.78
N ARG A 367 16.48 30.43 -89.80
CA ARG A 367 15.62 31.62 -89.65
C ARG A 367 14.70 31.43 -88.46
N CYS A 368 14.69 32.43 -87.57
CA CYS A 368 13.73 32.56 -86.49
C CYS A 368 12.33 32.29 -87.05
N TRP A 369 11.66 31.27 -86.52
CA TRP A 369 10.28 30.96 -86.87
C TRP A 369 9.44 32.20 -86.54
N SER A 370 8.71 32.71 -87.52
CA SER A 370 7.70 33.75 -87.29
C SER A 370 6.61 33.18 -86.37
N PHE A 371 6.05 34.04 -85.53
CA PHE A 371 5.07 33.73 -84.47
C PHE A 371 3.80 33.00 -84.94
N GLU A 372 3.62 32.82 -86.24
CA GLU A 372 2.45 32.20 -86.89
C GLU A 372 2.49 30.65 -86.90
N ASP A 373 3.65 30.01 -86.66
CA ASP A 373 3.78 28.54 -86.77
C ASP A 373 3.52 27.76 -85.46
N ILE A 374 3.26 28.42 -84.33
CA ILE A 374 3.10 27.77 -82.99
C ILE A 374 1.61 27.52 -82.63
N GLN A 375 0.65 27.83 -83.51
CA GLN A 375 -0.77 27.71 -83.19
C GLN A 375 -1.37 26.28 -83.32
N GLY A 376 -0.54 25.27 -83.60
CA GLY A 376 -1.01 23.91 -83.94
C GLY A 376 -0.98 22.85 -82.83
N SER A 377 -0.52 23.14 -81.62
CA SER A 377 -0.27 22.08 -80.60
C SER A 377 -0.69 22.47 -79.17
N SER A 378 -1.89 23.02 -79.02
CA SER A 378 -2.54 23.17 -77.71
C SER A 378 -3.42 21.96 -77.39
N SER A 379 -2.83 20.85 -76.96
CA SER A 379 -3.58 19.72 -76.37
C SER A 379 -2.72 18.89 -75.41
N LEU A 380 -2.16 19.52 -74.39
CA LEU A 380 -1.55 18.80 -73.26
C LEU A 380 -1.88 19.52 -71.94
N HIS A 381 -3.16 19.49 -71.56
CA HIS A 381 -3.52 19.58 -70.15
C HIS A 381 -3.85 18.17 -69.65
N PRO A 382 -3.17 17.66 -68.61
CA PRO A 382 -3.65 16.47 -67.93
C PRO A 382 -4.91 16.83 -67.12
N PRO A 383 -5.94 15.96 -67.09
CA PRO A 383 -7.16 16.24 -66.35
C PRO A 383 -6.89 16.16 -64.84
N ILE A 384 -7.12 17.27 -64.14
CA ILE A 384 -7.15 17.31 -62.68
C ILE A 384 -8.43 16.60 -62.23
N LYS A 385 -8.31 15.38 -61.69
CA LYS A 385 -9.40 14.72 -60.99
C LYS A 385 -9.57 15.36 -59.61
N VAL A 386 -10.70 16.02 -59.42
CA VAL A 386 -11.20 16.48 -58.12
C VAL A 386 -11.76 15.26 -57.38
N PRO A 387 -11.39 14.99 -56.11
CA PRO A 387 -12.06 13.98 -55.29
C PRO A 387 -13.46 14.48 -54.91
N GLU A 388 -14.48 13.68 -55.17
CA GLU A 388 -15.82 13.85 -54.62
C GLU A 388 -15.76 13.60 -53.10
N ASP A 389 -16.06 14.64 -52.33
CA ASP A 389 -16.31 14.53 -50.90
C ASP A 389 -17.54 13.64 -50.68
N SER A 390 -17.37 12.60 -49.86
CA SER A 390 -18.43 11.76 -49.31
C SER A 390 -18.82 12.30 -47.93
N ASP A 391 -20.12 12.42 -47.70
CA ASP A 391 -20.75 12.70 -46.40
C ASP A 391 -20.41 11.67 -45.30
#